data_AF-A0A815X068-F1
#
_entry.id   AF-A0A815X068-F1
#
_cell.length_a   1.000
_cell.length_b   1.000
_cell.length_c   1.000
_cell.angle_alpha   90.00
_cell.angle_beta   90.00
_cell.angle_gamma   90.00
#
_symmetry.space_group_name_H-M   'P 1'
#
loop_
_entity.id
_entity.type
_entity.pdbx_description
1 polymer ?
#
loop_
_entity_poly.entity_id
_entity_poly.type
_entity_poly.pdbx_seq_one_letter_code
_entity_poly.pdbx_strand_id
1 'polypeptide(L)'
;MNITNTSHKQRPTFKEYGLLYKEYPEILTCSCKKIAINYEEFVQINYTLHQVCTSVFVTEEWFKYLSYTFPYSDINSDDSQWIGPALFQALDTFCQTANRVISNALTQFYSAQYISAIVTPSHIFTLQTETSIN
;
A
#
# COMPACT_ATOMS: atom_id res chain seq x y z
N MET A 1 10.51 38.99 -33.31
CA MET A 1 9.98 38.72 -31.95
C MET A 1 8.60 38.13 -32.12
N ASN A 2 8.39 36.87 -31.72
CA ASN A 2 7.05 36.27 -31.74
C ASN A 2 6.34 36.60 -30.43
N ILE A 3 5.15 37.20 -30.53
CA ILE A 3 4.31 37.55 -29.39
C ILE A 3 3.43 36.33 -29.12
N THR A 4 3.57 35.73 -27.94
CA THR A 4 2.72 34.60 -27.52
C THR A 4 1.50 35.16 -26.79
N ASN A 5 0.29 34.89 -27.31
CA ASN A 5 -0.96 35.27 -26.66
C ASN A 5 -1.46 34.13 -25.78
N THR A 6 -1.64 34.38 -24.48
CA THR A 6 -2.20 33.41 -23.53
C THR A 6 -3.71 33.53 -23.49
N SER A 7 -4.42 32.42 -23.71
CA SER A 7 -5.87 32.32 -23.54
C SER A 7 -6.21 31.64 -22.21
N HIS A 8 -7.21 32.15 -21.50
CA HIS A 8 -7.64 31.62 -20.20
C HIS A 8 -9.02 30.98 -20.32
N LYS A 9 -9.15 29.72 -19.89
CA LYS A 9 -10.44 29.04 -19.73
C LYS A 9 -10.75 28.86 -18.25
N GLN A 10 -11.88 29.39 -17.80
CA GLN A 10 -12.28 29.27 -16.40
C GLN A 10 -12.95 27.92 -16.13
N ARG A 11 -12.49 27.24 -15.07
CA ARG A 11 -13.10 26.02 -14.48
C ARG A 11 -13.46 24.95 -15.54
N PRO A 12 -12.50 24.49 -16.36
CA PRO A 12 -12.76 23.46 -17.36
C PRO A 12 -13.23 22.18 -16.68
N THR A 13 -14.16 21.47 -17.33
CA THR A 13 -14.47 20.09 -16.98
C THR A 13 -13.27 19.18 -17.26
N PHE A 14 -13.23 18.00 -16.65
CA PHE A 14 -12.18 17.01 -16.90
C PHE A 14 -12.04 16.66 -18.39
N LYS A 15 -13.18 16.53 -19.10
CA LYS A 15 -13.19 16.27 -20.56
C LYS A 15 -12.57 17.41 -21.36
N GLU A 16 -12.88 18.67 -21.02
CA GLU A 16 -12.32 19.83 -21.71
C GLU A 16 -10.83 19.98 -21.46
N TYR A 17 -10.38 19.76 -20.22
CA TYR A 17 -8.95 19.69 -19.93
C TYR A 17 -8.27 18.61 -20.77
N GLY A 18 -8.85 17.42 -20.86
CA GLY A 18 -8.29 16.33 -21.65
C GLY A 18 -8.20 16.64 -23.15
N LEU A 19 -9.16 17.39 -23.70
CA LEU A 19 -9.10 17.86 -25.10
C LEU A 19 -7.99 18.91 -25.29
N LEU A 20 -7.92 19.91 -24.41
CA LEU A 20 -6.88 20.94 -24.46
C LEU A 20 -5.48 20.36 -24.27
N TYR A 21 -5.33 19.37 -23.39
CA TYR A 21 -4.04 18.72 -23.12
C TYR A 21 -3.53 17.95 -24.34
N LYS A 22 -4.43 17.34 -25.14
CA LYS A 22 -4.04 16.68 -26.39
C LYS A 22 -3.55 17.67 -27.45
N GLU A 23 -4.11 18.86 -27.48
CA GLU A 23 -3.79 19.89 -28.47
C GLU A 23 -2.53 20.70 -28.07
N TYR A 24 -2.34 20.93 -26.77
CA TYR A 24 -1.29 21.80 -26.23
C TYR A 24 -0.52 21.16 -25.04
N PRO A 25 0.04 19.96 -25.17
CA PRO A 25 0.58 19.19 -24.03
C PRO A 25 1.76 19.87 -23.32
N GLU A 26 2.59 20.64 -24.05
CA GLU A 26 3.80 21.25 -23.49
C GLU A 26 3.57 22.62 -22.84
N ILE A 27 2.51 23.33 -23.22
CA ILE A 27 2.26 24.71 -22.80
C ILE A 27 0.99 24.88 -21.97
N LEU A 28 0.11 23.87 -21.95
CA LEU A 28 -1.12 23.93 -21.16
C LEU A 28 -0.79 23.85 -19.67
N THR A 29 -1.25 24.86 -18.93
CA THR A 29 -1.21 24.86 -17.47
C THR A 29 -2.64 24.97 -16.93
N CYS A 30 -2.97 24.12 -15.95
CA CYS A 30 -4.25 24.17 -15.26
C CYS A 30 -3.99 24.22 -13.76
N SER A 31 -4.19 25.38 -13.14
CA SER A 31 -3.97 25.53 -11.70
C SER A 31 -5.00 24.75 -10.88
N CYS A 32 -4.52 24.07 -9.85
CA CYS A 32 -5.37 23.34 -8.91
C CYS A 32 -6.12 24.31 -7.99
N LYS A 33 -7.41 24.09 -7.76
CA LYS A 33 -8.18 24.83 -6.74
C LYS A 33 -7.78 24.40 -5.32
N LYS A 34 -7.54 23.10 -5.13
CA LYS A 34 -7.06 22.49 -3.88
C LYS A 34 -5.67 21.92 -4.19
N ILE A 35 -4.63 22.51 -3.60
CA ILE A 35 -3.24 22.15 -3.90
C ILE A 35 -2.74 20.94 -3.10
N ALA A 36 -3.46 20.55 -2.05
CA ALA A 36 -3.10 19.44 -1.17
C ALA A 36 -4.34 18.56 -0.96
N ILE A 37 -4.22 17.26 -1.25
CA ILE A 37 -5.29 16.27 -1.13
C ILE A 37 -4.72 15.06 -0.37
N ASN A 38 -5.42 14.57 0.65
CA ASN A 38 -4.99 13.37 1.38
C ASN A 38 -5.03 12.16 0.44
N TYR A 39 -4.04 11.27 0.52
CA TYR A 39 -4.03 10.05 -0.32
C TYR A 39 -5.28 9.18 -0.11
N GLU A 40 -5.88 9.21 1.08
CA GLU A 40 -7.15 8.52 1.38
C GLU A 40 -8.32 8.89 0.44
N GLU A 41 -8.30 10.10 -0.16
CA GLU A 41 -9.39 10.57 -1.02
C GLU A 41 -9.38 9.90 -2.41
N PHE A 42 -8.24 9.35 -2.84
CA PHE A 42 -8.08 8.89 -4.23
C PHE A 42 -7.20 7.65 -4.43
N VAL A 43 -6.54 7.13 -3.39
CA VAL A 43 -5.73 5.90 -3.44
C VAL A 43 -6.37 4.84 -2.56
N GLN A 44 -6.48 3.63 -3.10
CA GLN A 44 -6.91 2.45 -2.35
C GLN A 44 -5.87 1.34 -2.48
N ILE A 45 -5.29 0.93 -1.36
CA ILE A 45 -4.35 -0.19 -1.27
C ILE A 45 -5.03 -1.35 -0.54
N ASN A 46 -5.15 -2.49 -1.22
CA ASN A 46 -5.63 -3.72 -0.63
C ASN A 46 -4.44 -4.68 -0.45
N TYR A 47 -4.28 -5.25 0.74
CA TYR A 47 -3.25 -6.26 1.01
C TYR A 47 -3.89 -7.55 1.50
N THR A 48 -3.17 -8.64 1.33
CA THR A 48 -3.55 -9.95 1.86
C THR A 48 -2.30 -10.61 2.41
N LEU A 49 -2.38 -11.08 3.66
CA LEU A 49 -1.30 -11.84 4.26
C LEU A 49 -1.24 -13.23 3.63
N HIS A 50 -0.08 -13.88 3.74
CA HIS A 50 0.06 -15.26 3.29
C HIS A 50 -0.97 -16.15 4.00
N GLN A 51 -1.57 -17.09 3.26
CA GLN A 51 -2.63 -17.99 3.73
C GLN A 51 -2.33 -18.72 5.05
N VAL A 52 -1.04 -18.90 5.38
CA VAL A 52 -0.61 -19.50 6.65
C VAL A 52 -1.06 -18.68 7.86
N CYS A 53 -1.13 -17.35 7.73
CA CYS A 53 -1.54 -16.41 8.77
C CYS A 53 -3.04 -16.47 9.10
N THR A 54 -3.83 -17.18 8.31
CA THR A 54 -5.26 -17.42 8.55
C THR A 54 -5.57 -18.92 8.66
N SER A 55 -4.54 -19.76 8.75
CA SER A 55 -4.65 -21.20 8.83
C SER A 55 -4.68 -21.69 10.28
N VAL A 56 -4.97 -22.98 10.48
CA VAL A 56 -4.92 -23.62 11.81
C VAL A 56 -3.53 -23.50 12.46
N PHE A 57 -2.46 -23.39 11.67
CA PHE A 57 -1.08 -23.38 12.15
C PHE A 57 -0.70 -22.20 13.04
N VAL A 58 -1.49 -21.13 13.06
CA VAL A 58 -1.27 -19.94 13.91
C VAL A 58 -2.29 -19.83 15.04
N THR A 59 -3.01 -20.92 15.35
CA THR A 59 -4.03 -20.95 16.40
C THR A 59 -3.50 -21.56 17.70
N GLU A 60 -4.04 -21.09 18.83
CA GLU A 60 -3.74 -21.70 20.13
C GLU A 60 -4.06 -23.20 20.19
N GLU A 61 -5.11 -23.63 19.49
CA GLU A 61 -5.52 -25.04 19.42
C GLU A 61 -4.40 -25.90 18.82
N TRP A 62 -3.78 -25.43 17.75
CA TRP A 62 -2.64 -26.10 17.12
C TRP A 62 -1.43 -26.16 18.05
N PHE A 63 -1.13 -25.07 18.75
CA PHE A 63 0.00 -25.05 19.70
C PHE A 63 -0.21 -26.08 20.81
N LYS A 64 -1.42 -26.12 21.38
CA LYS A 64 -1.81 -27.08 22.42
C LYS A 64 -1.75 -28.52 21.90
N TYR A 65 -2.27 -28.78 20.70
CA TYR A 65 -2.21 -30.10 20.06
C TYR A 65 -0.78 -30.63 19.97
N LEU A 66 0.16 -29.79 19.50
CA LEU A 66 1.56 -30.16 19.41
C LEU A 66 2.19 -30.40 20.79
N SER A 67 1.88 -29.56 21.78
CA SER A 67 2.40 -29.72 23.14
C SER A 67 1.89 -30.98 23.85
N TYR A 68 0.67 -31.43 23.58
CA TYR A 68 0.11 -32.63 24.21
C TYR A 68 0.46 -33.94 23.49
N THR A 69 0.70 -33.88 22.18
CA THR A 69 0.98 -35.09 21.36
C THR A 69 2.42 -35.58 21.51
N PHE A 70 3.35 -34.69 21.90
CA PHE A 70 4.76 -35.01 22.14
C PHE A 70 5.16 -34.73 23.60
N PRO A 71 4.58 -35.45 24.58
CA PRO A 71 4.95 -35.29 25.98
C PRO A 71 6.41 -35.72 26.22
N TYR A 72 7.00 -35.15 27.28
CA TYR A 72 8.42 -35.19 27.65
C TYR A 72 9.10 -36.58 27.75
N SER A 73 8.38 -37.68 27.53
CA SER A 73 8.73 -39.03 28.01
C SER A 73 9.39 -39.98 27.01
N ASP A 74 9.41 -39.70 25.70
CA ASP A 74 10.09 -40.56 24.71
C ASP A 74 11.34 -39.87 24.15
N ILE A 75 12.45 -40.02 24.90
CA ILE A 75 13.76 -39.50 24.56
C ILE A 75 14.38 -40.37 23.45
N ASN A 76 13.94 -40.12 22.22
CA ASN A 76 14.79 -40.32 21.04
C ASN A 76 14.98 -38.94 20.41
N SER A 77 16.24 -38.50 20.40
CA SER A 77 16.72 -37.15 20.15
C SER A 77 16.64 -36.72 18.68
N ASP A 78 15.45 -36.69 18.10
CA ASP A 78 15.20 -35.94 16.87
C ASP A 78 14.60 -34.57 17.24
N ASP A 79 15.49 -33.61 17.48
CA ASP A 79 15.28 -32.24 18.02
C ASP A 79 14.12 -31.42 17.42
N SER A 80 13.57 -31.83 16.29
CA SER A 80 12.51 -31.13 15.56
C SER A 80 11.16 -31.06 16.30
N GLN A 81 10.84 -32.04 17.15
CA GLN A 81 9.51 -32.16 17.80
C GLN A 81 9.33 -31.18 18.97
N TRP A 82 10.42 -30.74 19.61
CA TRP A 82 10.37 -29.81 20.75
C TRP A 82 10.23 -28.35 20.32
N ILE A 83 10.78 -27.99 19.16
CA ILE A 83 10.78 -26.61 18.65
C ILE A 83 9.47 -26.31 17.89
N GLY A 84 8.70 -27.33 17.50
CA GLY A 84 7.45 -27.20 16.73
C GLY A 84 6.48 -26.15 17.29
N PRO A 85 5.96 -26.29 18.54
CA PRO A 85 5.06 -25.30 19.13
C PRO A 85 5.64 -23.87 19.14
N ALA A 86 6.92 -23.73 19.48
CA ALA A 86 7.60 -22.44 19.51
C ALA A 86 7.73 -21.81 18.12
N LEU A 87 8.01 -22.61 17.08
CA LEU A 87 8.07 -22.13 15.69
C LEU A 87 6.70 -21.65 15.20
N PHE A 88 5.63 -22.37 15.51
CA PHE A 88 4.28 -21.98 15.11
C PHE A 88 3.77 -20.76 15.89
N GLN A 89 4.15 -20.61 17.17
CA GLN A 89 3.92 -19.37 17.94
C GLN A 89 4.71 -18.18 17.37
N ALA A 90 5.96 -18.40 16.96
CA ALA A 90 6.76 -17.38 16.29
C ALA A 90 6.14 -16.98 14.95
N LEU A 91 5.57 -17.94 14.21
CA LEU A 91 4.85 -17.69 12.97
C LEU A 91 3.59 -16.84 13.19
N ASP A 92 2.79 -17.15 14.22
CA ASP A 92 1.63 -16.34 14.61
C ASP A 92 2.06 -14.90 14.96
N THR A 93 3.08 -14.76 15.80
CA THR A 93 3.66 -13.46 16.15
C THR A 93 4.13 -12.69 14.92
N PHE A 94 4.77 -13.37 13.98
CA PHE A 94 5.20 -12.78 12.71
C PHE A 94 4.01 -12.30 11.88
N CYS A 95 2.97 -13.12 11.73
CA CYS A 95 1.74 -12.77 11.02
C CYS A 95 1.05 -11.54 11.61
N GLN A 96 0.90 -11.49 12.94
CA GLN A 96 0.32 -10.34 13.65
C GLN A 96 1.19 -9.08 13.47
N THR A 97 2.50 -9.24 13.57
CA THR A 97 3.46 -8.14 13.39
C THR A 97 3.41 -7.59 11.97
N ALA A 98 3.43 -8.46 10.96
CA ALA A 98 3.29 -8.07 9.56
C ALA A 98 1.99 -7.30 9.32
N ASN A 99 0.86 -7.80 9.84
CA ASN A 99 -0.42 -7.12 9.77
C ASN A 99 -0.37 -5.70 10.36
N ARG A 100 0.21 -5.59 11.56
CA ARG A 100 0.33 -4.30 12.26
C ARG A 100 1.24 -3.33 11.53
N VAL A 101 2.39 -3.80 11.02
CA VAL A 101 3.33 -2.97 10.26
C VAL A 101 2.66 -2.43 9.01
N ILE A 102 1.98 -3.29 8.24
CA ILE A 102 1.28 -2.87 7.03
C ILE A 102 0.15 -1.91 7.37
N SER A 103 -0.69 -2.22 8.36
CA SER A 103 -1.80 -1.35 8.79
C SER A 103 -1.31 0.03 9.25
N ASN A 104 -0.21 0.07 9.99
CA ASN A 104 0.38 1.33 10.45
C ASN A 104 0.95 2.15 9.28
N ALA A 105 1.67 1.49 8.37
CA ALA A 105 2.21 2.14 7.18
C ALA A 105 1.08 2.72 6.31
N LEU A 106 -0.02 1.98 6.13
CA LEU A 106 -1.19 2.45 5.40
C LEU A 106 -1.88 3.62 6.10
N THR A 107 -1.99 3.58 7.43
CA THR A 107 -2.55 4.71 8.20
C THR A 107 -1.73 5.98 8.01
N GLN A 108 -0.40 5.87 8.06
CA GLN A 108 0.50 6.99 7.81
C GLN A 108 0.39 7.48 6.36
N PHE A 109 0.41 6.57 5.39
CA PHE A 109 0.29 6.87 3.97
C PHE A 109 -1.02 7.62 3.66
N TYR A 110 -2.16 7.15 4.18
CA TYR A 110 -3.47 7.79 3.95
C TYR A 110 -3.58 9.18 4.58
N SER A 111 -2.88 9.43 5.68
CA SER A 111 -2.79 10.76 6.29
C SER A 111 -1.85 11.73 5.55
N ALA A 112 -0.97 11.21 4.68
CA ALA A 112 -0.07 12.04 3.90
C ALA A 112 -0.81 12.71 2.73
N GLN A 113 -0.29 13.87 2.31
CA GLN A 113 -0.90 14.70 1.28
C GLN A 113 -0.12 14.65 -0.03
N TYR A 114 -0.85 14.46 -1.13
CA TYR A 114 -0.36 14.78 -2.46
C TYR A 114 -0.46 16.29 -2.69
N ILE A 115 0.67 16.92 -3.00
CA ILE A 115 0.77 18.37 -3.16
C ILE A 115 1.11 18.70 -4.62
N SER A 116 0.23 19.43 -5.30
CA SER A 116 0.50 19.99 -6.62
C SER A 116 -0.27 21.28 -6.89
N ALA A 117 0.43 22.31 -7.37
CA ALA A 117 -0.17 23.58 -7.77
C ALA A 117 -0.83 23.52 -9.16
N ILE A 118 -0.48 22.52 -9.97
CA ILE A 118 -0.93 22.36 -11.36
C ILE A 118 -1.45 20.93 -11.55
N VAL A 119 -2.48 20.75 -12.37
CA VAL A 119 -2.98 19.42 -12.71
C VAL A 119 -1.85 18.59 -13.33
N THR A 120 -1.51 17.50 -12.65
CA THR A 120 -0.51 16.55 -13.12
C THR A 120 -1.15 15.60 -14.13
N PRO A 121 -0.63 15.50 -15.37
CA PRO A 121 -1.13 14.56 -16.35
C PRO A 121 -1.01 13.12 -15.84
N SER A 122 -1.99 12.27 -16.16
CA SER A 122 -2.05 10.89 -15.62
C SER A 122 -0.78 10.08 -15.87
N HIS A 123 -0.16 10.21 -17.05
CA HIS A 123 1.09 9.49 -17.36
C HIS A 123 2.27 9.92 -16.48
N ILE A 124 2.39 11.22 -16.16
CA ILE A 124 3.41 11.73 -15.23
C ILE A 124 3.14 11.22 -13.82
N PHE A 125 1.87 11.27 -13.40
CA PHE A 125 1.47 10.76 -12.10
C PHE A 125 1.83 9.27 -11.96
N THR A 126 1.50 8.44 -12.96
CA THR A 126 1.85 7.01 -12.98
C THR A 126 3.37 6.78 -12.87
N LEU A 127 4.17 7.50 -13.67
CA LEU A 127 5.63 7.40 -13.60
C LEU A 127 6.17 7.77 -12.22
N GLN A 128 5.68 8.85 -11.61
CA GLN A 128 6.07 9.26 -10.26
C GLN A 128 5.73 8.19 -9.22
N THR A 129 4.54 7.60 -9.32
CA THR A 129 4.12 6.54 -8.39
C THR A 129 4.97 5.27 -8.53
N GLU A 130 5.27 4.83 -9.75
CA GLU A 130 6.10 3.63 -9.97
C GLU A 130 7.52 3.80 -9.44
N THR A 131 8.11 4.99 -9.61
CA THR A 131 9.45 5.29 -9.06
C THR A 131 9.50 5.39 -7.53
N SER A 132 8.35 5.61 -6.88
CA SER A 132 8.29 5.71 -5.41
C SER A 132 8.06 4.35 -4.74
N ILE A 133 7.70 3.32 -5.52
CA ILE A 133 7.38 1.97 -5.05
C ILE A 133 8.56 0.99 -5.26
N ASN A 134 9.48 1.29 -6.19
CA ASN A 134 10.75 0.58 -6.38
C ASN A 134 11.89 1.18 -5.54
#